data_AF-A0A5D3B3U3-F1
#
_entry.id   AF-A0A5D3B3U3-F1
#
_cell.length_a   1.000
_cell.length_b   1.000
_cell.length_c   1.000
_cell.angle_alpha   90.00
_cell.angle_beta   90.00
_cell.angle_gamma   90.00
#
_symmetry.space_group_name_H-M   'P 1'
#
loop_
_entity.id
_entity.type
_entity.pdbx_description
1 polymer ?
#
loop_
_entity_poly.entity_id
_entity_poly.type
_entity_poly.pdbx_seq_one_letter_code
_entity_poly.pdbx_strand_id
1 'polypeptide(L)'
;MLLTATIPALLVAPLALASQQYPVYQRLLPQSSSPSTASLSSFESIGSISIPDEASGLVGKLSLSVGERSAGNEAEDDGTGWYQVGVQLEEGDDEGEWLIASTRSVMLCYLSAPPVVKVQVNGTRPLSISVHSSDPKSNTCGTKSVVKTPKDLSSVIFETSRTAKTALPLLGAPPVVDPTGAPVVPPPEKGFLQKYWMYIVGLALFFAVQMGPDEPREGGGGGGGK
;
A
#
# COMPACT_ATOMS: atom_id res chain seq x y z
N MET A 1 75.36 24.24 6.91
CA MET A 1 74.12 23.90 7.64
C MET A 1 72.95 24.13 6.68
N LEU A 2 72.44 23.09 6.02
CA LEU A 2 71.16 23.16 5.30
C LEU A 2 70.20 22.19 5.98
N LEU A 3 69.15 22.73 6.58
CA LEU A 3 68.05 21.97 7.18
C LEU A 3 67.14 21.50 6.04
N THR A 4 67.10 20.19 5.80
CA THR A 4 66.08 19.56 4.94
C THR A 4 64.79 19.41 5.75
N ALA A 5 63.81 20.27 5.48
CA ALA A 5 62.47 20.15 6.05
C ALA A 5 61.66 19.11 5.25
N THR A 6 61.47 17.93 5.83
CA THR A 6 60.55 16.91 5.32
C THR A 6 59.13 17.25 5.75
N ILE A 7 58.29 17.62 4.78
CA ILE A 7 56.85 17.85 4.97
C ILE A 7 56.14 16.49 4.89
N PRO A 8 55.39 16.03 5.91
CA PRO A 8 54.60 14.82 5.81
C PRO A 8 53.36 15.11 4.95
N ALA A 9 53.27 14.47 3.79
CA ALA A 9 52.08 14.49 2.96
C ALA A 9 50.97 13.67 3.64
N LEU A 10 49.98 14.37 4.19
CA LEU A 10 48.78 13.78 4.79
C LEU A 10 47.88 13.24 3.66
N LEU A 11 47.83 11.92 3.52
CA LEU A 11 47.04 11.21 2.52
C LEU A 11 45.57 11.24 2.93
N VAL A 12 44.81 12.22 2.42
CA VAL A 12 43.35 12.26 2.54
C VAL A 12 42.78 11.27 1.53
N ALA A 13 42.50 10.04 1.98
CA ALA A 13 41.77 9.07 1.17
C ALA A 13 40.32 9.54 1.02
N PRO A 14 39.79 9.69 -0.21
CA PRO A 14 38.38 9.96 -0.40
C PRO A 14 37.59 8.74 0.06
N LEU A 15 36.72 8.94 1.06
CA LEU A 15 35.68 7.98 1.42
C LEU A 15 34.74 7.85 0.21
N ALA A 16 34.99 6.86 -0.64
CA ALA A 16 34.02 6.45 -1.64
C ALA A 16 32.82 5.89 -0.88
N LEU A 17 31.68 6.58 -0.93
CA LEU A 17 30.40 6.00 -0.51
C LEU A 17 30.17 4.77 -1.40
N ALA A 18 30.31 3.58 -0.82
CA ALA A 18 29.98 2.34 -1.49
C ALA A 18 28.46 2.32 -1.71
N SER A 19 28.02 2.46 -2.96
CA SER A 19 26.62 2.21 -3.31
C SER A 19 26.37 0.71 -3.14
N GLN A 20 25.52 0.30 -2.19
CA GLN A 20 25.22 -1.10 -1.95
C GLN A 20 24.38 -1.66 -3.12
N GLN A 21 24.94 -2.63 -3.84
CA GLN A 21 24.30 -3.31 -4.97
C GLN A 21 23.99 -4.75 -4.59
N TYR A 22 22.78 -5.20 -4.90
CA TYR A 22 22.33 -6.57 -4.61
C TYR A 22 22.13 -7.33 -5.92
N PRO A 23 22.81 -8.46 -6.15
CA PRO A 23 22.63 -9.24 -7.37
C PRO A 23 21.30 -10.01 -7.34
N VAL A 24 20.70 -10.11 -8.51
CA VAL A 24 19.38 -10.69 -8.76
C VAL A 24 19.52 -11.89 -9.69
N TYR A 25 18.85 -12.96 -9.31
CA TYR A 25 18.87 -14.24 -10.02
C TYR A 25 17.45 -14.70 -10.37
N GLN A 26 17.31 -15.48 -11.42
CA GLN A 26 16.06 -16.16 -11.79
C GLN A 26 16.25 -17.65 -12.03
N ARG A 27 15.16 -18.40 -11.90
CA ARG A 27 15.06 -19.76 -12.43
C ARG A 27 13.62 -20.10 -12.81
N LEU A 28 13.49 -21.00 -13.78
CA LEU A 28 12.22 -21.60 -14.17
C LEU A 28 12.23 -23.08 -13.80
N LEU A 29 11.25 -23.50 -13.00
CA LEU A 29 11.03 -24.87 -12.58
C LEU A 29 9.78 -25.41 -13.31
N PRO A 30 9.93 -26.02 -14.49
CA PRO A 30 8.81 -26.59 -15.20
C PRO A 30 8.24 -27.78 -14.43
N GLN A 31 6.91 -27.87 -14.34
CA GLN A 31 6.24 -29.07 -13.83
C GLN A 31 5.78 -29.90 -15.03
N SER A 32 6.74 -30.56 -15.69
CA SER A 32 6.39 -31.51 -16.74
C SER A 32 5.62 -32.68 -16.13
N SER A 33 4.58 -33.13 -16.83
CA SER A 33 3.82 -34.35 -16.53
C SER A 33 4.65 -35.64 -16.67
N SER A 34 5.92 -35.55 -17.08
CA SER A 34 6.86 -36.66 -17.14
C SER A 34 7.84 -36.64 -15.96
N PRO A 35 7.80 -37.62 -15.03
CA PRO A 35 8.54 -37.61 -13.76
C PRO A 35 10.06 -37.86 -13.88
N SER A 36 10.62 -37.97 -15.08
CA SER A 36 11.99 -38.45 -15.30
C SER A 36 13.07 -37.38 -15.52
N THR A 37 12.71 -36.09 -15.61
CA THR A 37 13.70 -35.03 -15.90
C THR A 37 13.41 -33.72 -15.17
N ALA A 38 12.96 -33.77 -13.92
CA ALA A 38 12.94 -32.57 -13.06
C ALA A 38 14.36 -32.27 -12.57
N SER A 39 15.27 -31.92 -13.49
CA SER A 39 16.54 -31.31 -13.10
C SER A 39 16.22 -29.97 -12.46
N LEU A 40 16.54 -29.81 -11.17
CA LEU A 40 16.51 -28.52 -10.49
C LEU A 40 17.33 -27.54 -11.34
N SER A 41 16.65 -26.58 -11.97
CA SER A 41 17.33 -25.55 -12.73
C SER A 41 18.11 -24.68 -11.76
N SER A 42 19.40 -24.48 -12.06
CA SER A 42 20.25 -23.57 -11.30
C SER A 42 19.80 -22.13 -11.49
N PHE A 43 20.03 -21.29 -10.49
CA PHE A 43 19.79 -19.87 -10.60
C PHE A 43 20.71 -19.22 -11.64
N GLU A 44 20.12 -18.36 -12.46
CA GLU A 44 20.75 -17.63 -13.54
C GLU A 44 20.81 -16.15 -13.18
N SER A 45 21.96 -15.49 -13.37
CA SER A 45 22.11 -14.07 -13.05
C SER A 45 21.36 -13.21 -14.08
N ILE A 46 20.56 -12.26 -13.58
CA ILE A 46 19.86 -11.27 -14.41
C ILE A 46 20.56 -9.92 -14.34
N GLY A 47 21.08 -9.52 -13.17
CA GLY A 47 21.69 -8.20 -12.98
C GLY A 47 21.76 -7.81 -11.51
N SER A 48 21.90 -6.51 -11.22
CA SER A 48 21.93 -5.99 -9.85
C SER A 48 20.94 -4.83 -9.62
N ILE A 49 20.37 -4.77 -8.41
CA ILE A 49 19.56 -3.64 -7.95
C ILE A 49 20.42 -2.75 -7.05
N SER A 50 20.31 -1.44 -7.25
CA SER A 50 20.81 -0.43 -6.30
C SER A 50 19.60 0.24 -5.66
N ILE A 51 19.58 0.27 -4.34
CA ILE A 51 18.49 0.89 -3.57
C ILE A 51 18.87 2.35 -3.33
N PRO A 52 18.08 3.33 -3.81
CA PRO A 52 18.34 4.73 -3.51
C PRO A 52 18.07 5.05 -2.03
N ASP A 53 18.80 5.99 -1.43
CA ASP A 53 18.65 6.38 -0.01
C ASP A 53 17.21 6.82 0.37
N GLU A 54 16.44 7.34 -0.58
CA GLU A 54 15.04 7.74 -0.39
C GLU A 54 14.07 6.79 -1.13
N ALA A 55 14.12 5.48 -0.90
CA ALA A 55 13.41 4.47 -1.69
C ALA A 55 11.86 4.41 -1.60
N SER A 56 11.18 5.40 -1.01
CA SER A 56 9.71 5.37 -0.85
C SER A 56 8.97 5.67 -2.16
N GLY A 57 8.37 4.64 -2.78
CA GLY A 57 7.48 4.81 -3.95
C GLY A 57 8.20 5.16 -5.25
N LEU A 58 9.52 5.03 -5.26
CA LEU A 58 10.33 5.22 -6.46
C LEU A 58 10.32 3.95 -7.31
N VAL A 59 10.04 4.14 -8.59
CA VAL A 59 10.31 3.13 -9.62
C VAL A 59 11.82 3.12 -9.82
N GLY A 60 12.47 2.15 -9.20
CA GLY A 60 13.87 1.84 -9.45
C GLY A 60 14.03 1.27 -10.84
N LYS A 61 15.01 1.80 -11.59
CA LYS A 61 15.46 1.13 -12.80
C LYS A 61 16.50 0.10 -12.39
N LEU A 62 16.26 -1.17 -12.72
CA LEU A 62 17.29 -2.21 -12.62
C LEU A 62 18.49 -1.73 -13.44
N SER A 63 19.61 -1.48 -12.79
CA SER A 63 20.85 -1.16 -13.50
C SER A 63 21.49 -2.49 -13.84
N LEU A 64 21.10 -3.06 -14.98
CA LEU A 64 21.75 -4.22 -15.55
C LEU A 64 23.23 -3.87 -15.79
N SER A 65 24.09 -4.26 -14.86
CA SER A 65 25.53 -4.27 -15.10
C SER A 65 25.78 -5.20 -16.29
N VAL A 66 26.32 -4.63 -17.37
CA VAL A 66 26.59 -5.30 -18.64
C VAL A 66 27.61 -6.42 -18.42
N GLY A 67 27.13 -7.58 -17.98
CA GLY A 67 27.91 -8.77 -17.69
C GLY A 67 26.95 -9.95 -17.74
N GLU A 68 26.98 -10.64 -18.89
CA GLU A 68 26.23 -11.87 -19.20
C GLU A 68 24.71 -11.73 -19.17
N ARG A 69 24.18 -11.15 -20.26
CA ARG A 69 22.81 -11.45 -20.73
C ARG A 69 22.67 -12.96 -20.83
N SER A 70 22.03 -13.61 -19.87
CA SER A 70 21.66 -14.99 -20.10
C SER A 70 20.59 -15.05 -21.18
N ALA A 71 20.79 -16.00 -22.10
CA ALA A 71 19.83 -16.27 -23.14
C ALA A 71 18.58 -16.82 -22.47
N GLY A 72 17.50 -16.03 -22.44
CA GLY A 72 16.21 -16.47 -21.91
C GLY A 72 15.89 -17.88 -22.39
N ASN A 73 15.95 -18.82 -21.46
CA ASN A 73 15.69 -20.22 -21.69
C ASN A 73 14.21 -20.39 -22.04
N GLU A 74 13.96 -20.99 -23.19
CA GLU A 74 12.64 -21.40 -23.64
C GLU A 74 12.40 -22.81 -23.11
N ALA A 75 11.40 -22.98 -22.25
CA ALA A 75 10.99 -24.28 -21.76
C ALA A 75 9.53 -24.50 -22.13
N GLU A 76 9.21 -25.69 -22.63
CA GLU A 76 7.83 -26.11 -22.78
C GLU A 76 7.27 -26.41 -21.38
N ASP A 77 6.22 -25.69 -20.98
CA ASP A 77 5.58 -25.89 -19.69
C ASP A 77 4.07 -25.63 -19.81
N ASP A 78 3.29 -26.50 -19.19
CA ASP A 78 1.82 -26.47 -19.23
C ASP A 78 1.23 -25.32 -18.36
N GLY A 79 2.07 -24.36 -17.93
CA GLY A 79 1.73 -23.26 -17.04
C GLY A 79 1.60 -23.66 -15.56
N THR A 80 1.79 -24.93 -15.24
CA THR A 80 1.72 -25.46 -13.87
C THR A 80 3.02 -25.28 -13.09
N GLY A 81 4.13 -25.03 -13.78
CA GLY A 81 5.43 -24.78 -13.20
C GLY A 81 5.54 -23.51 -12.34
N TRP A 82 6.76 -23.27 -11.88
CA TRP A 82 7.09 -22.14 -11.01
C TRP A 82 8.21 -21.30 -11.62
N TYR A 83 8.02 -19.99 -11.63
CA TYR A 83 9.09 -19.03 -11.86
C TYR A 83 9.52 -18.44 -10.53
N GLN A 84 10.83 -18.41 -10.29
CA GLN A 84 11.39 -17.90 -9.05
C GLN A 84 12.43 -16.83 -9.34
N VAL A 85 12.41 -15.78 -8.53
CA VAL A 85 13.39 -14.70 -8.54
C VAL A 85 14.02 -14.64 -7.15
N GLY A 86 15.34 -14.60 -7.11
CA GLY A 86 16.14 -14.53 -5.89
C GLY A 86 16.94 -13.23 -5.85
N VAL A 87 17.08 -12.64 -4.67
CA VAL A 87 17.99 -11.51 -4.41
C VAL A 87 18.94 -11.91 -3.30
N GLN A 88 20.24 -11.82 -3.57
CA GLN A 88 21.28 -12.09 -2.58
C GLN A 88 21.49 -10.84 -1.71
N LEU A 89 21.54 -11.03 -0.39
CA LEU A 89 21.64 -9.94 0.58
C LEU A 89 23.10 -9.56 0.87
N GLU A 90 23.94 -10.55 1.10
CA GLU A 90 25.35 -10.38 1.42
C GLU A 90 26.25 -11.21 0.48
N GLU A 91 27.46 -10.71 0.25
CA GLU A 91 28.42 -11.40 -0.61
C GLU A 91 28.89 -12.70 0.08
N GLY A 92 28.54 -13.85 -0.51
CA GLY A 92 28.85 -15.17 0.04
C GLY A 92 27.67 -15.89 0.70
N ASP A 93 26.47 -15.30 0.72
CA ASP A 93 25.26 -15.99 1.17
C ASP A 93 24.92 -17.20 0.30
N ASP A 94 24.56 -18.31 0.95
CA ASP A 94 23.97 -19.50 0.30
C ASP A 94 22.54 -19.21 -0.19
N GLU A 95 22.06 -19.99 -1.18
CA GLU A 95 20.71 -19.82 -1.77
C GLU A 95 19.56 -19.84 -0.73
N GLY A 96 19.78 -20.48 0.43
CA GLY A 96 18.80 -20.55 1.51
C GLY A 96 18.57 -19.23 2.26
N GLU A 97 19.55 -18.32 2.23
CA GLU A 97 19.49 -17.00 2.89
C GLU A 97 19.01 -15.90 1.93
N TRP A 98 18.84 -16.23 0.65
CA TRP A 98 18.39 -15.27 -0.35
C TRP A 98 16.90 -14.94 -0.16
N LEU A 99 16.53 -13.71 -0.50
CA LEU A 99 15.12 -13.35 -0.61
C LEU A 99 14.58 -13.96 -1.91
N ILE A 100 13.68 -14.95 -1.80
CA ILE A 100 13.11 -15.65 -2.95
C ILE A 100 11.61 -15.38 -3.05
N ALA A 101 11.16 -14.91 -4.23
CA ALA A 101 9.77 -14.84 -4.60
C ALA A 101 9.45 -15.86 -5.68
N SER A 102 8.28 -16.49 -5.57
CA SER A 102 7.81 -17.49 -6.52
C SER A 102 6.45 -17.10 -7.09
N THR A 103 6.30 -17.26 -8.40
CA THR A 103 5.02 -17.10 -9.11
C THR A 103 4.81 -18.27 -10.07
N ARG A 104 3.59 -18.44 -10.57
CA ARG A 104 3.28 -19.50 -11.54
C ARG A 104 3.96 -19.19 -12.88
N SER A 105 4.53 -20.22 -13.51
CA SER A 105 5.14 -20.12 -14.85
C SER A 105 4.13 -19.66 -15.91
N VAL A 106 2.83 -19.93 -15.72
CA VAL A 106 1.72 -19.40 -16.54
C VAL A 106 1.81 -17.89 -16.76
N MET A 107 2.33 -17.15 -15.78
CA MET A 107 2.49 -15.70 -15.83
C MET A 107 3.49 -15.28 -16.91
N LEU A 108 4.46 -16.15 -17.22
CA LEU A 108 5.49 -15.90 -18.22
C LEU A 108 5.03 -16.21 -19.66
N CYS A 109 3.92 -16.93 -19.84
CA CYS A 109 3.40 -17.26 -21.16
C CYS A 109 3.05 -16.05 -22.03
N TYR A 110 2.57 -14.97 -21.38
CA TYR A 110 2.08 -13.76 -22.04
C TYR A 110 3.04 -12.59 -21.89
N LEU A 111 4.34 -12.85 -21.77
CA LEU A 111 5.36 -11.80 -21.71
C LEU A 111 5.48 -11.08 -23.06
N SER A 112 4.44 -10.34 -23.45
CA SER A 112 4.56 -9.15 -24.27
C SER A 112 5.24 -8.02 -23.47
N ALA A 113 5.13 -8.06 -22.13
CA ALA A 113 5.80 -7.16 -21.22
C ALA A 113 6.54 -7.95 -20.12
N PRO A 114 7.79 -7.58 -19.74
CA PRO A 114 8.53 -8.26 -18.69
C PRO A 114 7.89 -8.09 -17.29
N PRO A 115 8.14 -9.00 -16.33
CA PRO A 115 7.48 -8.96 -15.02
C PRO A 115 7.99 -7.79 -14.16
N VAL A 116 7.16 -7.36 -13.20
CA VAL A 116 7.49 -6.32 -12.22
C VAL A 116 7.92 -6.98 -10.92
N VAL A 117 9.10 -6.62 -10.43
CA VAL A 117 9.57 -7.06 -9.11
C VAL A 117 9.36 -5.93 -8.12
N LYS A 118 8.57 -6.18 -7.08
CA LYS A 118 8.43 -5.28 -5.94
C LYS A 118 9.41 -5.69 -4.86
N VAL A 119 10.12 -4.72 -4.31
CA VAL A 119 11.09 -4.94 -3.23
C VAL A 119 10.67 -4.07 -2.06
N GLN A 120 10.36 -4.68 -0.93
CA GLN A 120 10.15 -3.95 0.31
C GLN A 120 11.50 -3.69 0.96
N VAL A 121 11.73 -2.44 1.37
CA VAL A 121 13.02 -1.99 1.90
C VAL A 121 12.84 -1.28 3.23
N ASN A 122 13.85 -1.41 4.10
CA ASN A 122 13.96 -0.63 5.34
C ASN A 122 15.31 0.08 5.35
N GLY A 123 15.29 1.39 5.12
CA GLY A 123 16.49 2.15 4.78
C GLY A 123 17.07 1.64 3.46
N THR A 124 18.33 1.22 3.48
CA THR A 124 19.06 0.69 2.33
C THR A 124 18.99 -0.83 2.19
N ARG A 125 18.36 -1.55 3.14
CA ARG A 125 18.34 -3.02 3.16
C ARG A 125 17.01 -3.57 2.63
N PRO A 126 17.02 -4.52 1.68
CA PRO A 126 15.81 -5.21 1.26
C PRO A 126 15.34 -6.21 2.33
N LEU A 127 14.02 -6.31 2.51
CA LEU A 127 13.37 -7.15 3.52
C LEU A 127 12.52 -8.25 2.91
N SER A 128 11.80 -7.93 1.83
CA SER A 128 10.97 -8.90 1.12
C SER A 128 10.87 -8.54 -0.35
N ILE A 129 10.58 -9.54 -1.17
CA ILE A 129 10.38 -9.36 -2.60
C ILE A 129 9.07 -10.03 -3.04
N SER A 130 8.43 -9.47 -4.05
CA SER A 130 7.28 -10.09 -4.70
C SER A 130 7.33 -9.86 -6.21
N VAL A 131 6.87 -10.85 -6.97
CA VAL A 131 6.87 -10.81 -8.44
C VAL A 131 5.44 -10.72 -8.93
N HIS A 132 5.17 -9.73 -9.79
CA HIS A 132 3.85 -9.45 -10.33
C HIS A 132 3.87 -9.38 -11.85
N SER A 133 2.74 -9.73 -12.45
CA SER A 133 2.52 -9.48 -13.87
C SER A 133 2.42 -7.97 -14.13
N SER A 134 3.01 -7.52 -15.23
CA SER A 134 2.80 -6.15 -15.75
C SER A 134 1.38 -5.94 -16.26
N ASP A 135 0.69 -7.02 -16.64
CA ASP A 135 -0.71 -6.99 -17.09
C ASP A 135 -1.61 -7.80 -16.15
N PRO A 136 -2.54 -7.16 -15.41
CA PRO A 136 -3.45 -7.84 -14.49
C PRO A 136 -4.49 -8.72 -15.18
N LYS A 137 -4.70 -8.58 -16.50
CA LYS A 137 -5.72 -9.35 -17.26
C LYS A 137 -5.16 -10.64 -17.86
N SER A 138 -3.88 -10.89 -17.69
CA SER A 138 -3.19 -12.02 -18.31
C SER A 138 -2.95 -13.15 -17.29
N ASN A 139 -3.99 -13.91 -16.99
CA ASN A 139 -3.94 -14.96 -15.96
C ASN A 139 -4.18 -16.40 -16.49
N THR A 140 -4.36 -16.59 -17.79
CA THR A 140 -4.74 -17.90 -18.34
C THR A 140 -3.91 -18.27 -19.56
N CYS A 141 -2.89 -19.11 -19.38
CA CYS A 141 -2.17 -19.69 -20.51
C CYS A 141 -2.98 -20.78 -21.20
N GLY A 142 -2.84 -20.89 -22.53
CA GLY A 142 -3.41 -21.99 -23.30
C GLY A 142 -2.83 -23.33 -22.83
N THR A 143 -3.52 -24.42 -23.14
CA THR A 143 -3.20 -25.78 -22.65
C THR A 143 -1.84 -26.34 -23.08
N LYS A 144 -1.12 -25.67 -23.99
CA LYS A 144 0.27 -25.97 -24.35
C LYS A 144 0.97 -24.67 -24.70
N SER A 145 1.99 -24.33 -23.93
CA SER A 145 2.62 -23.03 -24.03
C SER A 145 4.12 -23.14 -23.86
N VAL A 146 4.84 -22.53 -24.80
CA VAL A 146 6.28 -22.32 -24.63
C VAL A 146 6.45 -21.16 -23.66
N VAL A 147 6.93 -21.46 -22.47
CA VAL A 147 7.23 -20.45 -21.45
C VAL A 147 8.65 -19.95 -21.71
N LYS A 148 8.77 -18.64 -21.93
CA LYS A 148 10.07 -18.00 -22.13
C LYS A 148 10.46 -17.25 -20.88
N THR A 149 11.65 -17.50 -20.36
CA THR A 149 12.18 -16.67 -19.29
C THR A 149 12.51 -15.27 -19.83
N PRO A 150 12.13 -14.22 -19.09
CA PRO A 150 12.39 -12.85 -19.51
C PRO A 150 13.90 -12.60 -19.50
N LYS A 151 14.39 -11.95 -20.56
CA LYS A 151 15.80 -11.56 -20.70
C LYS A 151 16.15 -10.33 -19.86
N ASP A 152 15.15 -9.51 -19.56
CA ASP A 152 15.25 -8.28 -18.78
C ASP A 152 14.02 -8.15 -17.88
N LEU A 153 14.16 -7.52 -16.72
CA LEU A 153 13.03 -7.10 -15.88
C LEU A 153 12.55 -5.71 -16.32
N SER A 154 11.23 -5.50 -16.37
CA SER A 154 10.65 -4.26 -16.93
C SER A 154 10.83 -3.07 -15.99
N SER A 155 10.60 -3.32 -14.70
CA SER A 155 10.72 -2.32 -13.65
C SER A 155 10.86 -2.99 -12.29
N VAL A 156 11.59 -2.34 -11.39
CA VAL A 156 11.69 -2.72 -9.99
C VAL A 156 11.04 -1.61 -9.17
N ILE A 157 10.04 -1.93 -8.36
CA ILE A 157 9.34 -0.95 -7.53
C ILE A 157 9.83 -1.10 -6.10
N PHE A 158 10.37 -0.01 -5.54
CA PHE A 158 10.78 0.00 -4.13
C PHE A 158 9.66 0.55 -3.25
N GLU A 159 9.25 -0.25 -2.27
CA GLU A 159 8.27 0.13 -1.26
C GLU A 159 8.95 0.18 0.11
N THR A 160 9.10 1.38 0.69
CA THR A 160 9.64 1.47 2.05
C THR A 160 8.63 0.87 3.03
N SER A 161 9.04 -0.16 3.74
CA SER A 161 8.24 -0.75 4.81
C SER A 161 8.22 0.23 5.99
N ARG A 162 7.23 1.12 6.01
CA ARG A 162 6.92 1.85 7.25
C ARG A 162 6.15 0.86 8.12
N THR A 163 6.69 0.51 9.28
CA THR A 163 5.92 -0.16 10.32
C THR A 163 4.79 0.79 10.71
N ALA A 164 3.64 0.67 10.05
CA ALA A 164 2.43 1.36 10.42
C ALA A 164 2.08 0.81 11.80
N LYS A 165 2.15 1.65 12.84
CA LYS A 165 1.59 1.30 14.13
C LYS A 165 0.12 0.97 13.89
N THR A 166 -0.25 -0.31 14.01
CA THR A 166 -1.64 -0.74 13.89
C THR A 166 -2.45 0.10 14.86
N ALA A 167 -3.34 0.93 14.33
CA ALA A 167 -4.23 1.72 15.17
C ALA A 167 -5.06 0.74 16.00
N LEU A 168 -5.03 0.90 17.31
CA LEU A 168 -5.88 0.10 18.19
C LEU A 168 -7.35 0.37 17.83
N PRO A 169 -8.22 -0.65 17.89
CA PRO A 169 -9.64 -0.43 17.68
C PRO A 169 -10.15 0.61 18.67
N LEU A 170 -11.00 1.52 18.20
CA LEU A 170 -11.64 2.52 19.06
C LEU A 170 -12.63 1.79 19.97
N LEU A 171 -12.24 1.49 21.22
CA LEU A 171 -13.15 0.95 22.21
C LEU A 171 -14.13 2.06 22.62
N GLY A 172 -15.43 1.77 22.54
CA GLY A 172 -16.46 2.66 23.07
C GLY A 172 -16.28 2.88 24.57
N ALA A 173 -16.68 4.06 25.06
CA ALA A 173 -16.66 4.33 26.49
C ALA A 173 -17.55 3.33 27.24
N PRO A 174 -17.16 2.88 28.44
CA PRO A 174 -17.99 1.98 29.23
C PRO A 174 -19.34 2.63 29.54
N PRO A 175 -20.43 1.85 29.63
CA PRO A 175 -21.73 2.37 30.04
C PRO A 175 -21.63 2.99 31.43
N VAL A 176 -22.33 4.10 31.65
CA VAL A 176 -22.40 4.74 32.97
C VAL A 176 -23.23 3.84 33.87
N VAL A 177 -22.60 3.30 34.91
CA VAL A 177 -23.22 2.44 35.93
C VAL A 177 -23.42 3.21 37.24
N ASP A 178 -24.54 2.95 37.90
CA ASP A 178 -24.82 3.41 39.27
C ASP A 178 -23.93 2.63 40.28
N PRO A 179 -23.74 3.01 41.57
CA PRO A 179 -22.82 2.30 42.48
C PRO A 179 -23.27 0.87 42.83
N THR A 180 -24.45 0.48 42.37
CA THR A 180 -25.01 -0.89 42.45
C THR A 180 -24.72 -1.72 41.18
N GLY A 181 -24.07 -1.15 40.16
CA GLY A 181 -23.72 -1.83 38.90
C GLY A 181 -24.85 -1.92 37.87
N ALA A 182 -26.00 -1.29 38.13
CA ALA A 182 -27.12 -1.26 37.20
C ALA A 182 -26.95 -0.15 36.15
N PRO A 183 -27.41 -0.33 34.90
CA PRO A 183 -27.46 0.72 33.90
C PRO A 183 -28.29 1.91 34.42
N VAL A 184 -27.73 3.12 34.37
CA VAL A 184 -28.46 4.33 34.78
C VAL A 184 -29.66 4.53 33.86
N VAL A 185 -30.86 4.37 34.40
CA VAL A 185 -32.10 4.68 33.66
C VAL A 185 -32.16 6.20 33.48
N PRO A 186 -32.34 6.71 32.24
CA PRO A 186 -32.46 8.15 32.01
C PRO A 186 -33.59 8.74 32.88
N PRO A 187 -33.40 9.93 33.47
CA PRO A 187 -34.46 10.62 34.16
C PRO A 187 -35.70 10.76 33.25
N PRO A 188 -36.92 10.57 33.78
CA PRO A 188 -38.13 10.60 32.97
C PRO A 188 -38.25 11.93 32.22
N GLU A 189 -38.38 11.85 30.89
CA GLU A 189 -38.52 13.03 30.05
C GLU A 189 -39.82 13.77 30.39
N LYS A 190 -39.71 15.08 30.62
CA LYS A 190 -40.88 15.93 30.87
C LYS A 190 -41.80 15.88 29.64
N GLY A 191 -43.06 15.49 29.85
CA GLY A 191 -44.05 15.36 28.78
C GLY A 191 -44.29 16.68 28.02
N PHE A 192 -44.79 16.57 26.78
CA PHE A 192 -44.99 17.68 25.85
C PHE A 192 -45.67 18.91 26.49
N LEU A 193 -46.76 18.72 27.21
CA LEU A 193 -47.47 19.82 27.89
C LEU A 193 -46.60 20.54 28.93
N GLN A 194 -45.77 19.83 29.68
CA GLN A 194 -44.87 20.43 30.66
C GLN A 194 -43.78 21.28 30.00
N LYS A 195 -43.38 20.95 28.78
CA LYS A 195 -42.38 21.71 28.03
C LYS A 195 -42.98 22.92 27.31
N TYR A 196 -44.23 22.81 26.83
CA TYR A 196 -44.81 23.80 25.92
C TYR A 196 -45.98 24.62 26.48
N TRP A 197 -46.41 24.41 27.72
CA TRP A 197 -47.55 25.14 28.31
C TRP A 197 -47.41 26.66 28.22
N MET A 198 -46.21 27.20 28.43
CA MET A 198 -45.99 28.65 28.39
C MET A 198 -46.23 29.24 26.99
N TYR A 199 -45.86 28.52 25.93
CA TYR A 199 -46.13 28.94 24.55
C TYR A 199 -47.62 28.84 24.21
N ILE A 200 -48.30 27.80 24.71
CA ILE A 200 -49.75 27.64 24.53
C ILE A 200 -50.49 28.80 25.21
N VAL A 201 -50.10 29.17 26.44
CA VAL A 201 -50.66 30.33 27.15
C VAL A 201 -50.41 31.62 26.39
N GLY A 202 -49.20 31.85 25.89
CA GLY A 202 -48.89 33.04 25.09
C GLY A 202 -49.71 33.14 23.81
N LEU A 203 -49.91 32.02 23.11
CA LEU A 203 -50.72 31.97 21.90
C LEU A 203 -52.21 32.20 22.20
N ALA A 204 -52.73 31.60 23.26
CA ALA A 204 -54.11 31.81 23.70
C ALA A 204 -54.38 33.27 24.06
N LEU A 205 -53.43 33.92 24.74
CA LEU A 205 -53.53 35.33 25.12
C LEU A 205 -53.46 36.25 23.89
N PHE A 206 -52.62 35.92 22.91
CA PHE A 206 -52.59 36.62 21.62
C PHE A 206 -53.94 36.56 20.90
N PHE A 207 -54.56 35.38 20.82
CA PHE A 207 -55.90 35.25 20.21
C PHE A 207 -56.97 36.00 21.01
N ALA A 208 -56.91 35.98 22.35
CA ALA A 208 -57.87 36.69 23.19
C ALA A 208 -57.81 38.22 23.01
N VAL A 209 -56.62 38.79 22.80
CA VAL A 209 -56.46 40.23 22.53
C VAL A 209 -56.91 40.61 21.12
N GLN A 210 -56.66 39.75 20.13
CA GLN A 210 -57.01 40.02 18.73
C GLN A 210 -58.49 39.78 18.40
N MET A 211 -59.20 38.97 19.20
CA MET A 211 -60.63 38.70 19.06
C MET A 211 -61.47 39.35 20.18
N GLY A 212 -60.98 40.45 20.75
CA GLY A 212 -61.78 41.30 21.63
C GLY A 212 -63.02 41.85 20.90
N PRO A 213 -64.16 42.09 21.60
CA PRO A 213 -65.40 42.54 20.96
C PRO A 213 -65.20 43.86 20.21
N ASP A 214 -65.74 43.97 18.99
CA ASP A 214 -65.82 45.24 18.27
C ASP A 214 -66.56 46.28 19.13
N GLU A 215 -65.88 47.37 19.47
CA GLU A 215 -66.48 48.52 20.15
C GLU A 215 -67.61 49.13 19.27
N PRO A 216 -68.73 49.59 19.85
CA PRO A 216 -69.85 50.11 19.07
C PRO A 216 -69.45 51.36 18.30
N ARG A 217 -69.60 51.30 16.97
CA ARG A 217 -69.25 52.34 16.02
C ARG A 217 -70.11 53.60 16.23
N GLU A 218 -69.57 54.61 16.90
CA GLU A 218 -70.16 55.95 17.01
C GLU A 218 -70.03 56.67 15.65
N GLY A 219 -71.09 56.62 14.83
CA GLY A 219 -71.16 57.26 13.53
C GLY A 219 -71.67 58.70 13.64
N GLY A 220 -70.75 59.67 13.69
CA GLY A 220 -71.05 61.10 13.49
C GLY A 220 -70.84 61.51 12.03
N GLY A 221 -71.84 62.14 11.41
CA GLY A 221 -71.73 62.73 10.07
C GLY A 221 -73.08 63.19 9.52
N GLY A 222 -73.41 64.47 9.70
CA GLY A 222 -74.75 65.03 9.51
C GLY A 222 -75.24 65.25 8.08
N GLY A 223 -76.56 65.48 7.99
CA GLY A 223 -77.16 66.52 7.14
C GLY A 223 -77.95 66.06 5.90
N GLY A 224 -79.28 66.21 5.98
CA GLY A 224 -80.11 66.51 4.80
C GLY A 224 -81.49 65.85 4.76
N GLY A 225 -82.56 66.63 4.94
CA GLY A 225 -83.87 66.26 4.40
C GLY A 225 -85.11 66.64 5.23
N LYS A 226 -85.48 67.93 5.17
CA LYS A 226 -86.82 68.52 5.35
C LYS A 226 -87.49 68.49 6.73
#